data_AF-A0A924HTD6-F1
#
_entry.id   AF-A0A924HTD6-F1
#
_cell.length_a   1.000
_cell.length_b   1.000
_cell.length_c   1.000
_cell.angle_alpha   90.00
_cell.angle_beta   90.00
_cell.angle_gamma   90.00
#
_symmetry.space_group_name_H-M   'P 1'
#
loop_
_entity.id
_entity.type
_entity.pdbx_description
1 polymer ?
#
loop_
_entity_poly.entity_id
_entity_poly.type
_entity_poly.pdbx_seq_one_letter_code
_entity_poly.pdbx_strand_id
1 'polypeptide(L)'
;MVCMSALIYLPTKTILIIGIMILFEHTLLDTIHVTGNSFKDFLWAELLERKKFYFARHQATTGYSLLAWLGIIMLGYSFGMLYKKGMEAAVRKKYRFIIGSITILLFLILRGINSYGDMATWSTRSSFAFTIYSFLNVTKYPPSVMYTLMTMGPALIALAILEKPLTGLEKLLCHLDGSLFFFTSCIYSLFTGWPLLPW
;
A
#
# COMPACT_ATOMS: atom_id res chain seq x y z
N MET A 1 0.50 -14.54 3.15
CA MET A 1 0.03 -15.27 4.35
C MET A 1 1.05 -16.26 4.87
N VAL A 2 1.64 -17.11 4.02
CA VAL A 2 2.68 -18.08 4.42
C VAL A 2 3.92 -17.42 5.04
N CYS A 3 4.47 -16.34 4.45
CA CYS A 3 5.63 -15.67 5.05
C CYS A 3 5.29 -15.00 6.39
N MET A 4 4.09 -14.43 6.51
CA MET A 4 3.65 -13.77 7.73
C MET A 4 3.48 -14.74 8.90
N SER A 5 3.05 -15.98 8.67
CA SER A 5 2.89 -16.95 9.76
C SER A 5 4.20 -17.32 10.46
N ALA A 6 5.34 -17.15 9.80
CA ALA A 6 6.65 -17.23 10.42
C ALA A 6 7.06 -15.91 11.08
N LEU A 7 6.77 -14.77 10.42
CA LEU A 7 7.19 -13.45 10.89
C LEU A 7 6.42 -12.97 12.14
N ILE A 8 5.22 -13.49 12.42
CA ILE A 8 4.44 -13.09 13.62
C ILE A 8 5.14 -13.41 14.95
N TYR A 9 6.12 -14.32 14.95
CA TYR A 9 6.89 -14.65 16.17
C TYR A 9 7.96 -13.60 16.49
N LEU A 10 8.25 -12.69 15.57
CA LEU A 10 9.20 -11.60 15.80
C LEU A 10 8.56 -10.47 16.62
N PRO A 11 9.36 -9.68 17.35
CA PRO A 11 8.87 -8.47 18.00
C PRO A 11 8.22 -7.52 16.97
N THR A 12 7.08 -6.92 17.32
CA THR A 12 6.34 -6.01 16.42
C THR A 12 7.22 -4.86 15.90
N LYS A 13 8.15 -4.36 16.73
CA LYS A 13 9.10 -3.31 16.31
C LYS A 13 9.99 -3.77 15.16
N THR A 14 10.45 -5.03 15.19
CA THR A 14 11.27 -5.63 14.13
C THR A 14 10.46 -5.77 12.84
N ILE A 15 9.21 -6.24 12.94
CA ILE A 15 8.29 -6.35 11.79
C ILE A 15 8.03 -4.97 11.17
N LEU A 16 7.84 -3.94 12.00
CA LEU A 16 7.66 -2.56 11.55
C LEU A 16 8.89 -2.06 10.79
N ILE A 17 10.08 -2.21 11.36
CA ILE A 17 11.34 -1.75 10.75
C ILE A 17 11.57 -2.46 9.41
N ILE A 18 11.43 -3.78 9.36
CA ILE A 18 11.60 -4.56 8.14
C ILE A 18 10.55 -4.16 7.09
N GLY A 19 9.30 -3.96 7.50
CA GLY A 19 8.24 -3.51 6.59
C GLY A 19 8.52 -2.13 5.98
N ILE A 20 9.06 -1.19 6.77
CA ILE A 20 9.50 0.12 6.26
C ILE A 20 10.67 -0.06 5.30
N MET A 21 11.71 -0.82 5.68
CA MET A 21 12.87 -1.06 4.82
C MET A 21 12.43 -1.66 3.48
N ILE A 22 11.63 -2.71 3.49
CA ILE A 22 11.10 -3.31 2.26
C ILE A 22 10.31 -2.29 1.44
N LEU A 23 9.44 -1.48 2.07
CA LEU A 23 8.66 -0.49 1.35
C LEU A 23 9.56 0.54 0.66
N PHE A 24 10.64 1.02 1.28
CA PHE A 24 11.52 1.99 0.61
C PHE A 24 12.48 1.30 -0.38
N GLU A 25 13.10 0.20 0.00
CA GLU A 25 14.14 -0.46 -0.79
C GLU A 25 13.61 -1.16 -2.05
N HIS A 26 12.38 -1.71 -2.04
CA HIS A 26 11.88 -2.39 -3.25
C HIS A 26 11.76 -1.42 -4.43
N THR A 27 11.42 -0.15 -4.20
CA THR A 27 11.33 0.85 -5.27
C THR A 27 12.70 1.23 -5.85
N LEU A 28 13.80 1.02 -5.11
CA LEU A 28 15.15 1.13 -5.67
C LEU A 28 15.48 -0.07 -6.56
N LEU A 29 15.07 -1.27 -6.13
CA LEU A 29 15.29 -2.52 -6.85
C LEU A 29 14.46 -2.63 -8.14
N ASP A 30 13.36 -1.88 -8.25
CA ASP A 30 12.55 -1.78 -9.47
C ASP A 30 13.34 -1.30 -10.72
N THR A 31 14.55 -0.74 -10.53
CA THR A 31 15.46 -0.38 -11.64
C THR A 31 16.16 -1.57 -12.29
N ILE A 32 16.16 -2.75 -11.64
CA ILE A 32 16.87 -3.94 -12.09
C ILE A 32 15.89 -4.87 -12.82
N HIS A 33 15.91 -4.78 -14.15
CA HIS A 33 15.06 -5.60 -15.00
C HIS A 33 15.75 -6.88 -15.47
N VAL A 34 15.00 -7.98 -15.45
CA VAL A 34 15.49 -9.25 -15.99
C VAL A 34 14.99 -9.43 -17.41
N THR A 35 15.89 -9.69 -18.36
CA THR A 35 15.58 -9.75 -19.79
C THR A 35 15.18 -11.14 -20.29
N GLY A 36 15.52 -12.21 -19.55
CA GLY A 36 15.29 -13.59 -19.98
C GLY A 36 13.85 -14.12 -19.80
N ASN A 37 13.57 -15.30 -20.36
CA ASN A 37 12.28 -16.02 -20.30
C ASN A 37 12.38 -17.35 -19.52
N SER A 38 13.41 -17.50 -18.69
CA SER A 38 13.67 -18.71 -17.91
C SER A 38 12.78 -18.76 -16.66
N PHE A 39 12.67 -19.93 -16.03
CA PHE A 39 11.94 -20.06 -14.76
C PHE A 39 12.53 -19.16 -13.64
N LYS A 40 13.85 -18.97 -13.62
CA LYS A 40 14.52 -18.03 -12.68
C LYS A 40 14.08 -16.58 -12.90
N ASP A 41 13.90 -16.19 -14.17
CA ASP A 41 13.48 -14.85 -14.56
C ASP A 41 12.00 -14.62 -14.18
N PHE A 42 11.17 -15.66 -14.28
CA PHE A 42 9.80 -15.65 -13.79
C PHE A 42 9.74 -15.46 -12.26
N LEU A 43 10.56 -16.18 -11.50
CA LEU A 43 10.61 -16.01 -10.04
C LEU A 43 11.10 -14.63 -9.61
N TRP A 44 12.12 -14.09 -10.30
CA TRP A 44 12.58 -12.73 -10.04
C TRP A 44 11.48 -11.71 -10.34
N ALA A 45 10.80 -11.87 -11.48
CA ALA A 45 9.70 -10.99 -11.85
C ALA A 45 8.56 -11.07 -10.84
N GLU A 46 8.09 -12.26 -10.46
CA GLU A 46 7.02 -12.38 -9.45
C GLU A 46 7.40 -11.78 -8.09
N LEU A 47 8.69 -11.75 -7.74
CA LEU A 47 9.15 -11.14 -6.50
C LEU A 47 9.18 -9.61 -6.56
N LEU A 48 9.61 -9.03 -7.69
CA LEU A 48 10.00 -7.63 -7.79
C LEU A 48 9.25 -6.85 -8.88
N GLU A 49 9.07 -7.43 -10.07
CA GLU A 49 8.67 -6.69 -11.27
C GLU A 49 7.42 -7.22 -11.98
N ARG A 50 6.65 -6.32 -12.59
CA ARG A 50 5.54 -6.72 -13.47
C ARG A 50 6.05 -6.97 -14.89
N LYS A 51 6.12 -8.23 -15.29
CA LYS A 51 6.60 -8.65 -16.62
C LYS A 51 5.60 -9.58 -17.32
N LYS A 52 5.51 -9.43 -18.64
CA LYS A 52 4.76 -10.31 -19.53
C LYS A 52 5.70 -11.38 -20.08
N PHE A 53 5.38 -12.64 -19.81
CA PHE A 53 6.03 -13.81 -20.36
C PHE A 53 5.15 -14.40 -21.47
N TYR A 54 5.79 -14.76 -22.58
CA TYR A 54 5.11 -15.34 -23.74
C TYR A 54 5.53 -16.80 -23.90
N PHE A 55 4.56 -17.70 -23.83
CA PHE A 55 4.72 -19.14 -24.01
C PHE A 55 3.88 -19.60 -25.18
N ALA A 56 4.51 -19.73 -26.36
CA ALA A 56 3.83 -20.06 -27.63
C ALA A 56 2.63 -19.12 -27.92
N ARG A 57 1.40 -19.57 -27.67
CA ARG A 57 0.16 -18.77 -27.85
C ARG A 57 -0.41 -18.18 -26.56
N HIS A 58 0.18 -18.49 -25.41
CA HIS A 58 -0.29 -18.04 -24.10
C HIS A 58 0.58 -16.92 -23.57
N GLN A 59 -0.05 -15.89 -23.00
CA GLN A 59 0.61 -14.79 -22.32
C GLN A 59 0.36 -14.94 -20.81
N ALA A 60 1.43 -15.04 -20.03
CA ALA A 60 1.39 -14.95 -18.58
C ALA A 60 1.90 -13.57 -18.18
N THR A 61 1.22 -12.88 -17.27
CA THR A 61 1.68 -11.58 -16.75
C THR A 61 1.88 -11.74 -15.25
N THR A 62 3.06 -11.47 -14.74
CA THR A 62 3.27 -11.40 -13.28
C THR A 62 2.47 -10.21 -12.76
N GLY A 63 1.57 -10.47 -11.83
CA GLY A 63 0.56 -9.49 -11.43
C GLY A 63 0.98 -8.62 -10.26
N TYR A 64 1.84 -9.15 -9.39
CA TYR A 64 2.01 -8.64 -8.05
C TYR A 64 3.46 -8.84 -7.57
N SER A 65 4.17 -7.75 -7.24
CA SER A 65 5.48 -7.83 -6.58
C SER A 65 5.30 -8.34 -5.15
N LEU A 66 5.58 -9.62 -4.93
CA LEU A 66 5.41 -10.26 -3.62
C LEU A 66 6.17 -9.52 -2.53
N LEU A 67 7.33 -8.94 -2.84
CA LEU A 67 8.14 -8.20 -1.89
C LEU A 67 7.45 -6.90 -1.45
N ALA A 68 6.97 -6.10 -2.39
CA ALA A 68 6.27 -4.85 -2.08
C ALA A 68 5.00 -5.11 -1.24
N TRP A 69 4.22 -6.13 -1.60
CA TRP A 69 3.04 -6.54 -0.83
C TRP A 69 3.38 -7.09 0.55
N LEU A 70 4.48 -7.83 0.69
CA LEU A 70 4.94 -8.30 1.99
C LEU A 70 5.24 -7.11 2.92
N GLY A 71 5.94 -6.09 2.43
CA GLY A 71 6.19 -4.85 3.17
C GLY A 71 4.90 -4.19 3.66
N ILE A 72 3.92 -4.01 2.75
CA ILE A 72 2.61 -3.42 3.09
C ILE A 72 1.88 -4.24 4.16
N ILE A 73 1.90 -5.58 4.06
CA ILE A 73 1.24 -6.46 5.04
C ILE A 73 1.95 -6.39 6.40
N MET A 74 3.28 -6.32 6.44
CA MET A 74 4.06 -6.17 7.67
C MET A 74 3.77 -4.84 8.39
N LEU A 75 3.66 -3.75 7.61
CA LEU A 75 3.22 -2.45 8.13
C LEU A 75 1.80 -2.54 8.66
N GLY A 76 0.86 -3.08 7.87
CA GLY A 76 -0.54 -3.27 8.27
C GLY A 76 -0.69 -4.10 9.55
N TYR A 77 0.09 -5.18 9.69
CA TYR A 77 0.13 -5.99 10.92
C TYR A 77 0.61 -5.18 12.12
N SER A 78 1.68 -4.39 11.95
CA SER A 78 2.22 -3.52 13.00
C SER A 78 1.21 -2.44 13.41
N PHE A 79 0.45 -1.89 12.47
CA PHE A 79 -0.67 -0.99 12.75
C PHE A 79 -1.82 -1.70 13.48
N GLY A 80 -2.12 -2.94 13.13
CA GLY A 80 -3.15 -3.76 13.79
C GLY A 80 -2.89 -3.94 15.29
N MET A 81 -1.63 -3.90 15.71
CA MET A 81 -1.26 -3.97 17.14
C MET A 81 -1.77 -2.77 17.95
N LEU A 82 -2.12 -1.65 17.31
CA LEU A 82 -2.79 -0.54 17.98
C LEU A 82 -4.21 -0.87 18.46
N TYR A 83 -4.79 -1.98 18.01
CA TYR A 83 -6.11 -2.48 18.41
C TYR A 83 -6.04 -3.59 19.47
N LYS A 84 -4.85 -3.87 20.03
CA LYS A 84 -4.70 -4.85 21.11
C LYS A 84 -5.54 -4.43 22.32
N LYS A 85 -6.15 -5.42 22.99
CA LYS A 85 -6.96 -5.20 24.21
C LYS A 85 -6.18 -4.36 25.23
N GLY A 86 -6.79 -3.28 25.71
CA GLY A 86 -6.19 -2.35 26.69
C GLY A 86 -5.74 -1.01 26.10
N MET A 87 -5.73 -0.82 24.78
CA MET A 87 -5.46 0.47 24.15
C MET A 87 -6.67 1.41 24.24
N GLU A 88 -6.48 2.56 24.89
CA GLU A 88 -7.49 3.61 24.98
C GLU A 88 -7.84 4.16 23.58
N ALA A 89 -9.14 4.39 23.33
CA ALA A 89 -9.62 4.89 22.04
C ALA A 89 -9.01 6.25 21.66
N ALA A 90 -8.84 7.15 22.64
CA ALA A 90 -8.24 8.46 22.43
C ALA A 90 -6.77 8.36 21.96
N VAL A 91 -5.99 7.48 22.59
CA VAL A 91 -4.59 7.21 22.24
C VAL A 91 -4.50 6.62 20.83
N ARG A 92 -5.33 5.63 20.52
CA ARG A 92 -5.39 5.00 19.19
C ARG A 92 -5.73 6.02 18.09
N LYS A 93 -6.73 6.88 18.34
CA LYS A 93 -7.11 7.97 17.42
C LYS A 93 -5.97 8.96 17.20
N LYS A 94 -5.27 9.36 18.26
CA LYS A 94 -4.10 10.24 18.18
C LYS A 94 -3.01 9.63 17.29
N TYR A 95 -2.65 8.37 17.49
CA TYR A 95 -1.62 7.71 16.67
C TYR A 95 -2.02 7.64 15.19
N ARG A 96 -3.26 7.29 14.86
CA ARG A 96 -3.71 7.25 13.45
C ARG A 96 -3.65 8.62 12.78
N PHE A 97 -4.07 9.67 13.49
CA PHE A 97 -3.99 11.02 12.96
C PHE A 97 -2.54 11.44 12.72
N ILE A 98 -1.66 11.24 13.71
CA ILE A 98 -0.23 11.56 13.60
C ILE A 98 0.42 10.78 12.44
N ILE A 99 0.24 9.46 12.40
CA ILE A 99 0.90 8.63 11.38
C ILE A 99 0.31 8.92 10.00
N GLY A 100 -1.01 9.10 9.89
CA GLY A 100 -1.66 9.51 8.65
C GLY A 100 -1.13 10.85 8.13
N SER A 101 -1.02 11.86 9.01
CA SER A 101 -0.46 13.18 8.66
C SER A 101 1.01 13.10 8.28
N ILE A 102 1.83 12.34 9.00
CA ILE A 102 3.24 12.12 8.64
C ILE A 102 3.36 11.46 7.27
N THR A 103 2.52 10.47 6.98
CA THR A 103 2.51 9.75 5.70
C THR A 103 2.15 10.68 4.54
N ILE A 104 1.13 11.54 4.70
CA ILE A 104 0.75 12.55 3.71
C ILE A 104 1.87 13.56 3.52
N LEU A 105 2.44 14.07 4.61
CA LEU A 105 3.53 15.04 4.55
C LEU A 105 4.74 14.44 3.82
N LEU A 106 5.10 13.20 4.13
CA LEU A 106 6.18 12.49 3.48
C LEU A 106 5.92 12.27 1.98
N PHE A 107 4.68 11.93 1.61
CA PHE A 107 4.28 11.89 0.20
C PHE A 107 4.49 13.23 -0.48
N LEU A 108 4.01 14.33 0.10
CA LEU A 108 4.14 15.67 -0.50
C LEU A 108 5.61 16.09 -0.66
N ILE A 109 6.45 15.82 0.33
CA ILE A 109 7.89 16.14 0.30
C ILE A 109 8.58 15.34 -0.81
N LEU A 110 8.44 14.01 -0.79
CA LEU A 110 9.11 13.14 -1.76
C LEU A 110 8.59 13.38 -3.17
N ARG A 111 7.28 13.58 -3.32
CA ARG A 111 6.67 13.89 -4.61
C ARG A 111 7.11 15.25 -5.12
N GLY A 112 7.28 16.24 -4.25
CA GLY A 112 7.82 17.56 -4.60
C GLY A 112 9.26 17.51 -5.12
N ILE A 113 10.11 16.65 -4.55
CA ILE A 113 11.49 16.43 -5.02
C ILE A 113 11.50 15.76 -6.41
N ASN A 114 10.51 14.93 -6.71
CA ASN A 114 10.30 14.30 -8.02
C ASN A 114 11.44 13.39 -8.52
N SER A 115 12.30 12.87 -7.62
CA SER A 115 13.44 12.02 -7.96
C SER A 115 13.34 10.58 -7.45
N TYR A 116 12.53 10.34 -6.42
CA TYR A 116 12.51 9.08 -5.69
C TYR A 116 11.09 8.57 -5.45
N GLY A 117 10.95 7.24 -5.36
CA GLY A 117 9.75 6.57 -4.85
C GLY A 117 8.65 6.32 -5.89
N ASP A 118 8.88 6.70 -7.14
CA ASP A 118 8.06 6.35 -8.30
C ASP A 118 8.87 6.45 -9.60
N MET A 119 8.62 5.58 -10.56
CA MET A 119 9.16 5.68 -11.92
C MET A 119 8.50 6.81 -12.72
N ALA A 120 7.24 7.13 -12.41
CA ALA A 120 6.49 8.17 -13.10
C ALA A 120 6.80 9.55 -12.50
N THR A 121 7.80 10.24 -13.05
CA THR A 121 8.07 11.64 -12.69
C THR A 121 6.89 12.54 -13.11
N TRP A 122 6.46 13.45 -12.25
CA TRP A 122 5.46 14.45 -12.65
C TRP A 122 6.12 15.60 -13.41
N SER A 123 5.34 16.30 -14.24
CA SER A 123 5.81 17.47 -14.96
C SER A 123 4.73 18.54 -14.96
N THR A 124 5.13 19.81 -15.10
CA THR A 124 4.18 20.88 -15.38
C THR A 124 3.52 20.63 -16.74
N ARG A 125 2.20 20.80 -16.80
CA ARG A 125 1.39 20.65 -18.01
C ARG A 125 0.73 21.98 -18.36
N SER A 126 0.17 22.07 -19.56
CA SER A 126 -0.45 23.31 -20.09
C SER A 126 -1.60 23.85 -19.24
N SER A 127 -2.33 23.00 -18.52
CA SER A 127 -3.36 23.40 -17.55
C SER A 127 -2.93 23.04 -16.13
N PHE A 128 -3.32 23.88 -15.17
CA PHE A 128 -3.16 23.61 -13.74
C PHE A 128 -3.80 22.27 -13.33
N ALA A 129 -5.00 21.96 -13.86
CA ALA A 129 -5.68 20.70 -13.59
C ALA A 129 -4.86 19.48 -14.07
N PHE A 130 -4.26 19.55 -15.27
CA PHE A 130 -3.40 18.49 -15.78
C PHE A 130 -2.07 18.39 -15.02
N THR A 131 -1.60 19.48 -14.42
CA THR A 131 -0.42 19.46 -13.55
C THR A 131 -0.73 18.73 -12.24
N ILE A 132 -1.89 19.00 -11.62
CA ILE A 132 -2.36 18.24 -10.45
C ILE A 132 -2.53 16.76 -10.81
N TYR A 133 -3.15 16.46 -11.95
CA TYR A 133 -3.29 15.08 -12.40
C TYR A 133 -1.93 14.39 -12.57
N SER A 134 -0.96 15.07 -13.20
CA SER A 134 0.41 14.56 -13.31
C SER A 134 1.07 14.35 -11.95
N PHE A 135 0.81 15.22 -10.98
CA PHE A 135 1.32 15.11 -9.62
C PHE A 135 0.75 13.88 -8.91
N LEU A 136 -0.55 13.61 -9.06
CA LEU A 136 -1.24 12.46 -8.46
C LEU A 136 -1.07 11.14 -9.25
N ASN A 137 -0.50 11.19 -10.46
CA ASN A 137 -0.26 10.01 -11.28
C ASN A 137 0.97 9.24 -10.78
N VAL A 138 0.71 8.22 -9.95
CA VAL A 138 1.72 7.37 -9.30
C VAL A 138 1.51 5.90 -9.68
N THR A 139 2.61 5.14 -9.74
CA THR A 139 2.63 3.75 -10.22
C THR A 139 1.98 2.80 -9.20
N LYS A 140 0.87 2.18 -9.61
CA LYS A 140 0.10 1.25 -8.77
C LYS A 140 0.64 -0.20 -8.80
N TYR A 141 1.25 -0.61 -9.90
CA TYR A 141 1.66 -2.01 -10.12
C TYR A 141 3.06 -2.10 -10.76
N PRO A 142 4.09 -2.55 -10.04
CA PRO A 142 4.11 -2.84 -8.59
C PRO A 142 3.80 -1.58 -7.75
N PRO A 143 3.28 -1.72 -6.50
CA PRO A 143 2.84 -0.57 -5.71
C PRO A 143 4.03 0.27 -5.27
N SER A 144 4.18 1.47 -5.83
CA SER A 144 5.27 2.36 -5.48
C SER A 144 5.17 2.87 -4.04
N VAL A 145 6.29 3.34 -3.48
CA VAL A 145 6.29 4.08 -2.21
C VAL A 145 5.31 5.25 -2.29
N MET A 146 5.32 6.01 -3.40
CA MET A 146 4.40 7.14 -3.58
C MET A 146 2.93 6.70 -3.55
N TYR A 147 2.58 5.62 -4.25
CA TYR A 147 1.21 5.07 -4.23
C TYR A 147 0.79 4.64 -2.82
N THR A 148 1.68 3.99 -2.09
CA THR A 148 1.41 3.53 -0.72
C THR A 148 1.22 4.70 0.23
N LEU A 149 2.10 5.71 0.19
CA LEU A 149 1.98 6.89 1.05
C LEU A 149 0.72 7.71 0.73
N MET A 150 0.43 7.92 -0.56
CA MET A 150 -0.73 8.68 -1.03
C MET A 150 -2.06 8.04 -0.60
N THR A 151 -2.13 6.71 -0.52
CA THR A 151 -3.37 5.99 -0.19
C THR A 151 -3.51 5.73 1.32
N MET A 152 -2.43 5.31 2.00
CA MET A 152 -2.46 4.97 3.43
C MET A 152 -2.66 6.20 4.32
N GLY A 153 -2.06 7.34 3.97
CA GLY A 153 -2.15 8.56 4.77
C GLY A 153 -3.60 9.03 4.97
N PRO A 154 -4.34 9.33 3.90
CA PRO A 154 -5.76 9.71 3.98
C PRO A 154 -6.62 8.62 4.60
N ALA A 155 -6.37 7.34 4.29
CA ALA A 155 -7.12 6.23 4.87
C ALA A 155 -6.99 6.18 6.41
N LEU A 156 -5.79 6.38 6.96
CA LEU A 156 -5.57 6.40 8.41
C LEU A 156 -6.27 7.59 9.09
N ILE A 157 -6.25 8.77 8.46
CA ILE A 157 -6.97 9.95 8.96
C ILE A 157 -8.49 9.73 8.90
N ALA A 158 -9.00 9.23 7.77
CA ALA A 158 -10.41 8.90 7.61
C ALA A 158 -10.87 7.89 8.68
N LEU A 159 -10.10 6.84 8.91
CA LEU A 159 -10.36 5.87 9.99
C LEU A 159 -10.32 6.52 11.38
N ALA A 160 -9.47 7.51 11.60
CA ALA A 160 -9.42 8.24 12.87
C ALA A 160 -10.67 9.13 13.10
N ILE A 161 -11.22 9.72 12.03
CA ILE A 161 -12.40 10.58 12.07
C ILE A 161 -13.69 9.74 12.17
N LEU A 162 -13.77 8.65 11.38
CA LEU A 162 -14.96 7.81 11.24
C LEU A 162 -15.06 6.71 12.31
N GLU A 163 -14.07 6.55 13.18
CA GLU A 163 -14.14 5.57 14.26
C GLU A 163 -15.33 5.85 15.18
N LYS A 164 -16.37 5.01 15.06
CA LYS A 164 -17.53 4.97 15.95
C LYS A 164 -17.49 3.68 16.76
N PRO A 165 -17.95 3.70 18.03
CA PRO A 165 -18.13 2.47 18.78
C PRO A 165 -19.18 1.59 18.07
N LEU A 166 -18.80 0.36 17.73
CA LEU A 166 -19.72 -0.60 17.11
C LEU A 166 -20.86 -0.92 18.09
N THR A 167 -22.08 -0.83 17.60
CA THR A 167 -23.31 -1.29 18.26
C THR A 167 -23.44 -2.80 18.17
N GLY A 168 -24.34 -3.42 18.96
CA GLY A 168 -24.39 -4.88 19.13
C GLY A 168 -24.49 -5.69 17.82
N LEU A 169 -25.35 -5.24 16.89
CA LEU A 169 -25.55 -5.90 15.60
C LEU A 169 -24.34 -5.71 14.68
N GLU A 170 -23.69 -4.55 14.71
CA GLU A 170 -22.45 -4.26 13.98
C GLU A 170 -21.26 -5.09 14.50
N LYS A 171 -21.21 -5.36 15.80
CA LYS A 171 -20.21 -6.28 16.39
C LYS A 171 -20.38 -7.71 15.89
N LEU A 172 -21.63 -8.18 15.79
CA LEU A 172 -21.95 -9.52 15.28
C LEU A 172 -21.58 -9.65 13.80
N LEU A 173 -21.94 -8.64 12.99
CA LEU A 173 -21.60 -8.61 11.56
C LEU A 173 -20.08 -8.53 11.32
N CYS A 174 -19.37 -7.66 12.02
CA CYS A 174 -17.90 -7.60 11.95
C CYS A 174 -17.21 -8.92 12.38
N HIS A 175 -17.82 -9.69 13.29
CA HIS A 175 -17.28 -10.98 13.73
C HIS A 175 -17.46 -12.07 12.67
N LEU A 176 -18.55 -12.02 11.91
CA LEU A 176 -18.86 -12.95 10.82
C LEU A 176 -18.09 -12.61 9.53
N ASP A 177 -17.86 -11.32 9.26
CA ASP A 177 -17.32 -10.84 7.98
C ASP A 177 -15.79 -10.69 7.92
N GLY A 178 -15.10 -10.83 9.06
CA GLY A 178 -13.64 -10.74 9.13
C GLY A 178 -13.07 -9.32 8.94
N SER A 179 -11.92 -9.04 9.57
CA SER A 179 -11.33 -7.69 9.65
C SER A 179 -10.91 -7.08 8.30
N LEU A 180 -10.87 -7.88 7.22
CA LEU A 180 -10.44 -7.44 5.89
C LEU A 180 -11.52 -6.60 5.18
N PHE A 181 -12.81 -6.88 5.44
CA PHE A 181 -13.91 -6.22 4.73
C PHE A 181 -14.12 -4.77 5.19
N PHE A 182 -13.84 -4.43 6.46
CA PHE A 182 -13.93 -3.05 6.90
C PHE A 182 -12.93 -2.13 6.17
N PHE A 183 -11.73 -2.64 5.90
CA PHE A 183 -10.69 -1.90 5.16
C PHE A 183 -11.03 -1.79 3.67
N THR A 184 -11.56 -2.87 3.07
CA THR A 184 -11.99 -2.85 1.66
C THR A 184 -13.25 -2.04 1.46
N SER A 185 -14.27 -2.11 2.32
CA SER A 185 -15.46 -1.27 2.26
C SER A 185 -15.16 0.21 2.45
N CYS A 186 -14.26 0.56 3.38
CA CYS A 186 -13.87 1.96 3.57
C CYS A 186 -13.11 2.51 2.36
N ILE A 187 -12.24 1.71 1.74
CA ILE A 187 -11.58 2.04 0.46
C ILE A 187 -12.60 2.07 -0.68
N TYR A 188 -13.50 1.08 -0.78
CA TYR A 188 -14.48 0.98 -1.86
C TYR A 188 -15.43 2.18 -1.82
N SER A 189 -15.91 2.59 -0.65
CA SER A 189 -16.73 3.81 -0.48
C SER A 189 -15.95 5.10 -0.78
N LEU A 190 -14.63 5.14 -0.58
CA LEU A 190 -13.77 6.26 -0.97
C LEU A 190 -13.49 6.29 -2.48
N PHE A 191 -13.45 5.14 -3.15
CA PHE A 191 -13.13 4.99 -4.57
C PHE A 191 -14.34 4.80 -5.49
N THR A 192 -15.56 4.60 -4.98
CA THR A 192 -16.81 4.60 -5.78
C THR A 192 -17.13 5.96 -6.41
N GLY A 193 -16.40 7.02 -6.04
CA GLY A 193 -16.40 8.32 -6.73
C GLY A 193 -15.40 8.44 -7.88
N TRP A 194 -14.63 7.39 -8.21
CA TRP A 194 -13.70 7.35 -9.34
C TRP A 194 -14.25 6.45 -10.46
N PRO A 195 -15.33 6.85 -11.15
CA PRO A 195 -15.80 6.11 -12.30
C PRO A 195 -14.82 6.32 -13.47
N LEU A 196 -14.40 5.20 -14.07
CA LEU A 196 -14.13 5.06 -15.50
C LEU A 196 -12.95 5.88 -16.05
N LEU A 197 -11.76 5.30 -16.05
CA LEU A 197 -10.83 5.48 -17.19
C LEU A 197 -10.24 4.12 -17.59
N PRO A 198 -10.21 3.81 -18.90
CA PRO A 198 -9.75 2.53 -19.42
C PRO A 198 -8.24 2.38 -19.25
N TRP A 199 -7.87 1.12 -19.10
CA TRP A 199 -6.52 0.56 -18.96
C TRP A 199 -5.56 0.96 -20.08
#